data_AF-A0AA88N6J8-F1
#
_entry.id   AF-A0AA88N6J8-F1
#
_cell.length_a   1.000
_cell.length_b   1.000
_cell.length_c   1.000
_cell.angle_alpha   90.00
_cell.angle_beta   90.00
_cell.angle_gamma   90.00
#
_symmetry.space_group_name_H-M   'P 1'
#
loop_
_entity.id
_entity.type
_entity.pdbx_description
1 polymer ?
#
loop_
_entity_poly.entity_id
_entity_poly.type
_entity_poly.pdbx_seq_one_letter_code
_entity_poly.pdbx_strand_id
1 'polypeptide(L)'
;MKTFELKSTNISFTNLVSVDEKLTYKPHPQDPEKTVLTQEALISVKGVSLSSYLEGLMAKTISVNASKGREAMEWVIRKLNTEIEELAATARGTMRTPMAAAVADK
;
A
#
# COMPACT_ATOMS: atom_id res chain seq x y z
N MET A 1 -4.42 -14.21 13.15
CA MET A 1 -3.67 -13.93 11.91
C MET A 1 -3.99 -12.49 11.50
N LYS A 2 -2.99 -11.61 11.34
CA LYS A 2 -3.24 -10.25 10.84
C LYS A 2 -3.47 -10.36 9.34
N THR A 3 -4.64 -9.99 8.84
CA THR A 3 -4.95 -10.03 7.41
C THR A 3 -5.82 -8.83 7.10
N PHE A 4 -5.50 -8.15 6.00
CA PHE A 4 -6.28 -7.05 5.48
C PHE A 4 -6.68 -7.38 4.04
N GLU A 5 -7.97 -7.28 3.73
CA GLU A 5 -8.52 -7.54 2.40
C GLU A 5 -9.17 -6.27 1.86
N LEU A 6 -8.91 -5.99 0.57
CA LEU A 6 -9.52 -4.89 -0.16
C LEU A 6 -10.19 -5.45 -1.42
N LYS A 7 -11.39 -4.97 -1.72
CA LYS A 7 -12.13 -5.32 -2.93
C LYS A 7 -12.56 -4.05 -3.65
N SER A 8 -12.30 -3.99 -4.94
CA SER A 8 -12.60 -2.85 -5.82
C SER A 8 -13.35 -3.32 -7.06
N THR A 9 -14.36 -2.57 -7.49
CA THR A 9 -15.09 -2.82 -8.73
C THR A 9 -15.29 -1.50 -9.48
N ASN A 10 -15.22 -1.51 -10.82
CA ASN A 10 -15.56 -0.32 -11.60
C ASN A 10 -17.07 -0.04 -11.55
N ILE A 11 -17.46 1.22 -11.33
CA ILE A 11 -18.87 1.64 -11.30
C ILE A 11 -19.34 2.14 -12.68
N SER A 12 -18.44 2.75 -13.44
CA SER A 12 -18.70 3.25 -14.80
C SER A 12 -18.39 2.19 -15.86
N PHE A 13 -19.12 2.23 -16.98
CA PHE A 13 -18.95 1.31 -18.13
C PHE A 13 -19.17 -0.19 -17.82
N THR A 14 -19.81 -0.52 -16.70
CA THR A 14 -20.16 -1.90 -16.27
C THR A 14 -21.02 -2.66 -17.29
N ASN A 15 -21.74 -1.94 -18.15
CA ASN A 15 -22.53 -2.51 -19.24
C ASN A 15 -21.66 -3.17 -20.32
N LEU A 16 -20.38 -2.76 -20.44
CA LEU A 16 -19.43 -3.23 -21.45
C LEU A 16 -18.31 -4.06 -20.82
N VAL A 17 -17.75 -3.58 -19.70
CA VAL A 17 -16.64 -4.23 -18.98
C VAL A 17 -16.87 -4.16 -17.48
N SER A 18 -16.82 -5.31 -16.81
CA SER A 18 -16.72 -5.44 -15.36
C SER A 18 -15.28 -5.82 -14.99
N VAL A 19 -14.71 -5.12 -14.02
CA VAL A 19 -13.40 -5.42 -13.43
C VAL A 19 -13.62 -5.52 -11.94
N ASP A 20 -13.44 -6.71 -11.41
CA ASP A 20 -13.51 -7.01 -9.98
C ASP A 20 -12.09 -7.35 -9.50
N GLU A 21 -11.58 -6.55 -8.58
CA GLU A 21 -10.23 -6.66 -8.07
C GLU A 21 -10.25 -6.99 -6.57
N LYS A 22 -9.35 -7.89 -6.16
CA LYS A 22 -9.14 -8.30 -4.78
C LYS A 22 -7.67 -8.18 -4.42
N LEU A 23 -7.36 -7.46 -3.35
CA LEU A 23 -6.03 -7.38 -2.74
C LEU A 23 -6.07 -8.01 -1.35
N THR A 24 -5.05 -8.79 -1.02
CA THR A 24 -4.88 -9.42 0.29
C THR A 24 -3.48 -9.16 0.83
N TYR A 25 -3.41 -8.59 2.03
CA TYR A 25 -2.16 -8.33 2.75
C TYR A 25 -2.04 -9.28 3.94
N LYS A 26 -0.91 -9.98 4.02
CA LYS A 26 -0.60 -10.94 5.09
C LYS A 26 0.86 -10.82 5.52
N PRO A 27 1.20 -10.99 6.82
CA PRO A 27 2.59 -11.15 7.24
C PRO A 27 3.27 -12.28 6.47
N HIS A 28 4.54 -12.11 6.13
CA HIS A 28 5.31 -13.12 5.44
C HIS A 28 5.57 -14.31 6.37
N PRO A 29 5.30 -15.57 5.94
CA PRO A 29 5.28 -16.72 6.84
C PRO A 29 6.63 -17.05 7.48
N GLN A 30 7.74 -16.64 6.86
CA GLN A 30 9.11 -16.85 7.36
C GLN A 30 9.80 -15.57 7.84
N ASP A 31 9.24 -14.39 7.55
CA ASP A 31 9.92 -13.10 7.81
C ASP A 31 8.92 -12.11 8.43
N PRO A 32 8.93 -11.95 9.76
CA PRO A 32 7.96 -11.10 10.45
C PRO A 32 7.98 -9.63 10.01
N GLU A 33 9.09 -9.16 9.44
CA GLU A 33 9.27 -7.77 9.00
C GLU A 33 8.71 -7.50 7.60
N LYS A 34 8.27 -8.55 6.88
CA LYS A 34 7.74 -8.45 5.52
C LYS A 34 6.24 -8.69 5.47
N THR A 35 5.61 -8.03 4.52
CA THR A 35 4.20 -8.26 4.17
C THR A 35 4.11 -8.80 2.75
N VAL A 36 3.34 -9.87 2.58
CA VAL A 36 2.95 -10.43 1.28
C VAL A 36 1.67 -9.73 0.83
N LEU A 37 1.74 -9.10 -0.34
CA LEU A 37 0.59 -8.62 -1.10
C LEU A 37 0.25 -9.63 -2.20
N THR A 38 -1.00 -10.10 -2.21
CA THR A 38 -1.57 -10.87 -3.32
C THR A 38 -2.66 -10.02 -3.98
N GLN A 39 -2.57 -9.85 -5.29
CA GLN A 39 -3.52 -9.06 -6.08
C GLN A 39 -4.09 -9.91 -7.21
N GLU A 40 -5.41 -9.98 -7.26
CA GLU A 40 -6.18 -10.79 -8.20
C GLU A 40 -7.20 -9.87 -8.88
N ALA A 41 -7.39 -10.02 -10.18
CA ALA A 41 -8.40 -9.27 -10.92
C ALA A 41 -9.16 -10.19 -11.88
N LEU A 42 -10.48 -10.07 -11.85
CA LEU A 42 -11.40 -10.74 -12.76
C LEU A 42 -11.97 -9.69 -13.72
N ILE A 43 -11.70 -9.90 -15.01
CA ILE A 43 -12.17 -9.03 -16.07
C ILE A 43 -13.26 -9.77 -16.84
N SER A 44 -14.44 -9.17 -16.96
CA SER A 44 -15.56 -9.70 -17.73
C SER A 44 -15.97 -8.68 -18.79
N VAL A 45 -15.88 -9.07 -20.05
CA VAL A 45 -16.27 -8.25 -21.20
C VAL A 45 -17.58 -8.77 -21.77
N LYS A 46 -18.57 -7.90 -21.95
CA LYS A 46 -19.91 -8.27 -22.45
C LYS A 46 -20.15 -7.69 -23.85
N GLY A 47 -20.65 -8.53 -24.75
CA GLY A 47 -21.30 -8.07 -25.98
C GLY A 47 -20.41 -7.50 -27.09
N VAL A 48 -19.09 -7.77 -27.10
CA VAL A 48 -18.18 -7.33 -28.17
C VAL A 48 -17.25 -8.45 -28.67
N SER A 49 -16.99 -8.47 -29.99
CA SER A 49 -16.10 -9.44 -30.66
C SER A 49 -14.61 -9.24 -30.40
N LEU A 50 -14.25 -8.29 -29.53
CA LEU A 50 -12.88 -7.89 -29.18
C LEU A 50 -12.50 -8.28 -27.74
N SER A 51 -13.16 -9.29 -27.16
CA SER A 51 -12.98 -9.69 -25.76
C SER A 51 -11.51 -9.93 -25.39
N SER A 52 -10.76 -10.69 -26.20
CA SER A 52 -9.35 -11.00 -25.93
C SER A 52 -8.43 -9.78 -25.96
N TYR A 53 -8.67 -8.83 -26.86
CA TYR A 53 -7.89 -7.60 -26.95
C TYR A 53 -8.14 -6.69 -25.74
N LEU A 54 -9.40 -6.55 -25.34
CA LEU A 54 -9.79 -5.78 -24.16
C LEU A 54 -9.28 -6.42 -22.87
N GLU A 55 -9.38 -7.75 -22.75
CA GLU A 55 -8.80 -8.51 -21.64
C GLU A 55 -7.28 -8.28 -21.54
N GLY A 56 -6.56 -8.35 -22.67
CA GLY A 56 -5.12 -8.09 -22.70
C GLY A 56 -4.75 -6.66 -22.30
N LEU A 57 -5.49 -5.65 -22.78
CA LEU A 57 -5.30 -4.26 -22.38
C LEU A 57 -5.57 -4.03 -20.89
N MET A 58 -6.63 -4.63 -20.36
CA MET A 58 -6.99 -4.52 -18.94
C MET A 58 -5.97 -5.24 -18.06
N ALA A 59 -5.56 -6.46 -18.42
CA ALA A 59 -4.49 -7.19 -17.72
C ALA A 59 -3.18 -6.38 -17.67
N LYS A 60 -2.78 -5.78 -18.79
CA LYS A 60 -1.60 -4.91 -18.85
C LYS A 60 -1.76 -3.68 -17.94
N THR A 61 -2.93 -3.04 -17.96
CA THR A 61 -3.22 -1.86 -17.14
C THR A 61 -3.14 -2.19 -15.65
N ILE A 62 -3.76 -3.29 -15.23
CA ILE A 62 -3.76 -3.74 -13.84
C ILE A 62 -2.34 -4.10 -13.40
N SER A 63 -1.58 -4.81 -14.23
CA SER A 63 -0.18 -5.15 -13.93
C SER A 63 0.71 -3.91 -13.75
N VAL A 64 0.61 -2.93 -14.65
CA VAL A 64 1.35 -1.66 -14.52
C VAL A 64 0.93 -0.90 -13.27
N ASN A 65 -0.36 -0.87 -12.95
CA ASN A 65 -0.88 -0.19 -11.77
C ASN A 65 -0.50 -0.89 -10.46
N ALA A 66 -0.39 -2.22 -10.44
CA ALA A 66 0.07 -2.98 -9.29
C ALA A 66 1.50 -2.58 -8.88
N SER A 67 2.41 -2.40 -9.85
CA SER A 67 3.78 -1.92 -9.59
C SER A 67 3.77 -0.52 -8.98
N LYS A 68 3.00 0.39 -9.57
CA LYS A 68 2.85 1.76 -9.06
C LYS A 68 2.27 1.79 -7.64
N GLY A 69 1.26 0.96 -7.38
CA GLY A 69 0.64 0.84 -6.07
C GLY A 69 1.63 0.38 -5.00
N ARG A 70 2.48 -0.61 -5.33
CA ARG A 70 3.56 -1.04 -4.45
C ARG A 70 4.56 0.07 -4.16
N GLU A 71 5.04 0.76 -5.19
CA GLU A 71 6.00 1.86 -5.04
C GLU A 71 5.43 3.00 -4.19
N ALA A 72 4.17 3.37 -4.41
CA ALA A 72 3.49 4.40 -3.63
C ALA A 72 3.35 3.99 -2.16
N MET A 73 3.00 2.74 -1.88
CA MET A 73 2.90 2.22 -0.51
C MET A 73 4.25 2.24 0.20
N GLU A 74 5.33 1.80 -0.46
CA GLU A 74 6.70 1.87 0.07
C GLU A 74 7.12 3.32 0.36
N TRP A 75 6.77 4.26 -0.51
CA TRP A 75 7.04 5.67 -0.29
C TRP A 75 6.31 6.22 0.95
N VAL A 76 5.02 5.89 1.12
CA VAL A 76 4.24 6.30 2.30
C VAL A 76 4.84 5.72 3.57
N ILE A 77 5.21 4.44 3.57
CA ILE A 77 5.83 3.77 4.72
C ILE A 77 7.13 4.48 5.11
N ARG A 78 8.01 4.76 4.14
CA ARG A 78 9.28 5.47 4.39
C ARG A 78 9.04 6.84 4.99
N LYS A 79 8.10 7.61 4.42
CA LYS A 79 7.75 8.94 4.91
C LYS A 79 7.28 8.89 6.37
N LEU A 80 6.37 7.96 6.70
CA LEU A 80 5.88 7.79 8.07
C LEU A 80 7.00 7.39 9.04
N ASN A 81 7.90 6.49 8.63
CA ASN A 81 9.03 6.10 9.46
C ASN A 81 9.97 7.28 9.75
N THR A 82 10.26 8.10 8.74
CA THR A 82 11.06 9.32 8.90
C THR A 82 10.38 10.30 9.86
N GLU A 83 9.09 10.57 9.70
CA GLU A 83 8.34 11.47 10.60
C GLU A 83 8.36 10.97 12.06
N ILE A 84 8.22 9.64 12.27
CA ILE A 84 8.30 9.03 13.61
C ILE A 84 9.70 9.17 14.22
N GLU A 85 10.76 8.96 13.43
CA GLU A 85 12.14 9.11 13.88
C GLU A 85 12.46 10.56 14.28
N GLU A 86 11.99 11.53 13.49
CA GLU A 86 12.13 12.96 13.76
C GLU A 86 11.40 13.39 15.04
N LEU A 87 10.16 12.91 15.23
CA LEU A 87 9.39 13.13 16.45
C LEU A 87 10.11 12.55 17.68
N ALA A 88 10.64 11.33 17.56
CA ALA A 88 11.39 10.68 18.64
C ALA A 88 12.71 11.41 18.94
N ALA A 89 13.41 11.92 17.93
CA ALA A 89 14.63 12.71 18.09
C ALA A 89 14.35 14.04 18.80
N THR A 90 13.27 14.73 18.41
CA THR A 90 12.83 15.98 19.03
C THR A 90 12.51 15.77 20.51
N ALA A 91 11.71 14.75 20.85
CA ALA A 91 11.37 14.43 22.23
C ALA A 91 12.61 14.13 23.09
N ARG A 92 13.59 13.37 22.56
CA ARG A 92 14.87 13.12 23.24
C ARG A 92 15.69 14.39 23.45
N GLY A 93 15.70 15.30 22.48
CA GLY A 93 16.36 16.60 22.59
C GLY A 93 15.75 17.44 23.71
N THR A 94 14.43 17.55 23.74
CA THR A 94 13.70 18.30 24.77
C THR A 94 13.92 17.74 26.18
N MET A 95 14.03 16.42 26.35
CA MET A 95 14.30 15.81 27.67
C MET A 95 15.73 15.98 28.19
N ARG A 96 16.72 16.23 27.31
CA ARG A 96 18.13 16.42 27.73
C ARG A 96 18.42 17.84 28.23
N THR A 97 17.73 18.84 27.68
CA THR A 97 17.90 20.25 28.05
C THR A 97 17.59 20.59 29.52
N PRO A 98 16.53 20.07 30.17
CA PRO A 98 16.23 20.41 31.57
C PRO A 98 17.21 19.81 32.58
N MET A 99 17.94 18.74 32.22
CA MET A 99 18.84 18.05 33.17
C MET A 99 20.23 18.69 33.26
N ALA A 100 20.67 19.40 32.22
CA ALA A 100 21.92 20.17 32.23
C ALA A 100 21.78 21.50 33.02
N ALA A 101 20.58 22.06 33.11
CA ALA A 101 20.33 23.28 33.90
C ALA A 101 20.32 23.01 35.41
N ALA A 102 19.95 21.81 35.86
CA ALA A 102 19.85 21.45 37.28
C ALA A 102 21.20 21.08 37.95
N VAL A 103 22.29 20.94 37.19
CA VAL A 103 23.64 20.62 37.70
C VAL A 103 24.58 21.83 37.78
N ALA A 104 24.15 23.00 37.29
CA ALA A 104 24.94 24.23 37.34
C ALA A 104 24.71 25.08 38.61
N ASP A 105 23.71 24.74 39.43
CA ASP A 105 23.46 25.35 40.73
C ASP A 105 24.01 24.47 41.86
N LYS A 106 25.33 24.43 42.05
CA LYS A 106 25.94 24.06 43.34
C LYS A 106 27.32 24.64 43.54
#